data_AF-A0A4U7ENZ5-F1
#
_entry.id   AF-A0A4U7ENZ5-F1
#
_cell.length_a   1.000
_cell.length_b   1.000
_cell.length_c   1.000
_cell.angle_alpha   90.00
_cell.angle_beta   90.00
_cell.angle_gamma   90.00
#
_symmetry.space_group_name_H-M   'P 1'
#
loop_
_entity.id
_entity.type
_entity.pdbx_description
1 polymer ?
#
loop_
_entity_poly.entity_id
_entity_poly.type
_entity_poly.pdbx_seq_one_letter_code
_entity_poly.pdbx_strand_id
1 'polypeptide(L)'
;MTLRRDALAALAADRGAFADRLAALADEHDLDAASLPTEPDHPADRTEREARLVDRVRALDDAPIGLTLTGPAYRDTPIVYVNRWFREWTGYGMDELRDRNPRLFQGPDADPDARADFREALSTWSTVTVELRNRRRDGAPFANRVTLRPLFGDAGTVTHWVAAQEPEPIEAPEPEPIEEPEPDERLDGGGE
;
A
#
# COMPACT_ATOMS: atom_id res chain seq x y z
N MET A 1 12.80 -15.48 10.10
CA MET A 1 11.92 -15.35 8.91
C MET A 1 11.99 -13.89 8.44
N THR A 2 11.15 -13.39 7.52
CA THR A 2 11.15 -11.95 7.19
C THR A 2 9.88 -11.30 7.71
N LEU A 3 9.99 -10.10 8.29
CA LEU A 3 8.87 -9.36 8.87
C LEU A 3 7.65 -9.31 7.93
N ARG A 4 7.87 -9.09 6.62
CA ARG A 4 6.83 -9.12 5.60
C ARG A 4 6.04 -10.42 5.57
N ARG A 5 6.74 -11.55 5.49
CA ARG A 5 6.11 -12.87 5.39
C ARG A 5 5.30 -13.15 6.65
N ASP A 6 5.87 -12.84 7.80
CA ASP A 6 5.29 -13.17 9.10
C ASP A 6 4.08 -12.27 9.40
N ALA A 7 4.15 -10.98 9.07
CA ALA A 7 3.03 -10.05 9.17
C ALA A 7 1.86 -10.49 8.29
N LEU A 8 2.11 -10.83 7.02
CA LEU A 8 1.07 -11.36 6.13
C LEU A 8 0.49 -12.69 6.64
N ALA A 9 1.33 -13.56 7.21
CA ALA A 9 0.89 -14.83 7.80
C ALA A 9 -0.02 -14.62 9.00
N ALA A 10 0.32 -13.68 9.89
CA ALA A 10 -0.50 -13.30 11.03
C ALA A 10 -1.84 -12.72 10.55
N LEU A 11 -1.83 -11.71 9.66
CA LEU A 11 -3.04 -10.98 9.25
C LEU A 11 -4.09 -11.88 8.57
N ALA A 12 -3.64 -12.90 7.84
CA ALA A 12 -4.51 -13.87 7.18
C ALA A 12 -4.86 -15.10 8.04
N ALA A 13 -4.36 -15.18 9.27
CA ALA A 13 -4.72 -16.24 10.20
C ALA A 13 -6.21 -16.22 10.57
N ASP A 14 -6.73 -17.37 10.98
CA ASP A 14 -8.02 -17.43 11.66
C ASP A 14 -8.01 -16.63 12.98
N ARG A 15 -9.17 -16.53 13.63
CA ARG A 15 -9.35 -15.72 14.83
C ARG A 15 -8.46 -16.17 15.98
N GLY A 16 -8.35 -17.47 16.23
CA GLY A 16 -7.61 -18.00 17.36
C GLY A 16 -6.11 -17.80 17.17
N ALA A 17 -5.62 -18.10 15.98
CA ALA A 17 -4.20 -18.13 15.71
C ALA A 17 -3.58 -16.76 15.35
N PHE A 18 -4.37 -15.67 15.29
CA PHE A 18 -3.81 -14.32 15.09
C PHE A 18 -3.01 -13.86 16.31
N ALA A 19 -3.57 -14.00 17.52
CA ALA A 19 -2.94 -13.50 18.75
C ALA A 19 -1.59 -14.19 19.00
N ASP A 20 -1.55 -15.51 18.85
CA ASP A 20 -0.31 -16.29 19.00
C ASP A 20 0.75 -15.89 17.96
N ARG A 21 0.33 -15.67 16.71
CA ARG A 21 1.26 -15.23 15.65
C ARG A 21 1.73 -13.81 15.85
N LEU A 22 0.87 -12.91 16.32
CA LEU A 22 1.26 -11.54 16.65
C LEU A 22 2.26 -11.52 17.79
N ALA A 23 2.03 -12.30 18.85
CA ALA A 23 2.97 -12.41 19.97
C ALA A 23 4.32 -12.98 19.53
N ALA A 24 4.32 -14.04 18.72
CA ALA A 24 5.56 -14.61 18.17
C ALA A 24 6.29 -13.62 17.24
N LEU A 25 5.55 -12.87 16.42
CA LEU A 25 6.11 -11.86 15.54
C LEU A 25 6.70 -10.68 16.32
N ALA A 26 6.04 -10.25 17.40
CA ALA A 26 6.55 -9.20 18.27
C ALA A 26 7.84 -9.63 18.97
N ASP A 27 7.93 -10.87 19.42
CA ASP A 27 9.14 -11.45 20.03
C ASP A 27 10.28 -11.62 19.01
N GLU A 28 9.99 -12.16 17.81
CA GLU A 28 11.01 -12.41 16.78
C GLU A 28 11.59 -11.13 16.18
N HIS A 29 10.79 -10.06 16.07
CA HIS A 29 11.17 -8.81 15.40
C HIS A 29 11.32 -7.61 16.35
N ASP A 30 11.29 -7.84 17.67
CA ASP A 30 11.43 -6.82 18.72
C ASP A 30 10.45 -5.64 18.53
N LEU A 31 9.17 -5.96 18.34
CA LEU A 31 8.11 -4.98 18.09
C LEU A 31 7.30 -4.68 19.36
N ASP A 32 7.05 -3.40 19.61
CA ASP A 32 6.17 -2.94 20.69
C ASP A 32 4.70 -3.27 20.38
N ALA A 33 4.25 -4.46 20.77
CA ALA A 33 2.84 -4.87 20.63
C ALA A 33 1.86 -4.04 21.48
N ALA A 34 2.37 -3.20 22.40
CA ALA A 34 1.58 -2.41 23.35
C ALA A 34 0.91 -1.17 22.75
N SER A 35 1.21 -0.81 21.49
CA SER A 35 0.76 0.45 20.89
C SER A 35 -0.65 0.44 20.29
N LEU A 36 -1.49 -0.56 20.57
CA LEU A 36 -2.88 -0.59 20.11
C LEU A 36 -3.62 0.70 20.56
N PRO A 37 -4.01 1.60 19.63
CA PRO A 37 -4.92 2.69 19.93
C PRO A 37 -6.20 2.12 20.53
N THR A 38 -6.55 2.59 21.72
CA THR A 38 -7.74 2.16 22.47
C THR A 38 -9.05 2.61 21.81
N GLU A 39 -8.97 3.48 20.81
CA GLU A 39 -10.11 4.07 20.14
C GLU A 39 -10.19 3.67 18.66
N PRO A 40 -11.32 3.10 18.21
CA PRO A 40 -11.54 2.80 16.80
C PRO A 40 -11.67 4.12 16.01
N ASP A 41 -10.60 4.54 15.31
CA ASP A 41 -10.73 5.49 14.19
C ASP A 41 -11.39 4.78 12.99
N HIS A 42 -12.70 4.54 13.14
CA HIS A 42 -13.53 3.77 12.23
C HIS A 42 -14.88 4.48 12.10
N PRO A 43 -15.42 4.63 10.88
CA PRO A 43 -16.80 5.04 10.74
C PRO A 43 -17.72 4.02 11.41
N ALA A 44 -18.80 4.48 12.06
CA ALA A 44 -19.73 3.64 12.82
C ALA A 44 -20.45 2.57 11.96
N ASP A 45 -20.32 2.62 10.64
CA ASP A 45 -21.01 1.76 9.67
C ASP A 45 -20.18 0.54 9.22
N ARG A 46 -19.05 0.25 9.87
CA ARG A 46 -18.24 -0.93 9.54
C ARG A 46 -18.89 -2.21 10.03
N THR A 47 -18.81 -3.26 9.22
CA THR A 47 -19.13 -4.62 9.70
C THR A 47 -18.16 -5.02 10.82
N GLU A 48 -18.63 -5.83 11.77
CA GLU A 48 -17.79 -6.32 12.89
C GLU A 48 -16.53 -7.03 12.40
N ARG A 49 -16.59 -7.66 11.23
CA ARG A 49 -15.44 -8.32 10.59
C ARG A 49 -14.42 -7.30 10.06
N GLU A 50 -14.86 -6.25 9.37
CA GLU A 50 -13.96 -5.21 8.87
C GLU A 50 -13.25 -4.51 10.04
N ALA A 51 -13.98 -4.14 11.09
CA ALA A 51 -13.41 -3.56 12.30
C ALA A 51 -12.30 -4.45 12.88
N ARG A 52 -12.55 -5.75 13.01
CA ARG A 52 -11.53 -6.72 13.45
C ARG A 52 -10.30 -6.77 12.55
N LEU A 53 -10.47 -6.72 11.23
CA LEU A 53 -9.31 -6.74 10.32
C LEU A 53 -8.48 -5.47 10.45
N VAL A 54 -9.12 -4.32 10.65
CA VAL A 54 -8.42 -3.07 10.90
C VAL A 54 -7.64 -3.14 12.22
N ASP A 55 -8.26 -3.64 13.30
CA ASP A 55 -7.58 -3.82 14.59
C ASP A 55 -6.32 -4.69 14.46
N ARG A 56 -6.37 -5.73 13.62
CA ARG A 56 -5.21 -6.59 13.34
C ARG A 56 -4.08 -5.84 12.64
N VAL A 57 -4.38 -5.03 11.63
CA VAL A 57 -3.36 -4.22 10.93
C VAL A 57 -2.83 -3.13 11.83
N ARG A 58 -3.69 -2.52 12.63
CA ARG A 58 -3.36 -1.51 13.63
C ARG A 58 -2.47 -2.04 14.76
N ALA A 59 -2.53 -3.32 15.08
CA ALA A 59 -1.57 -3.97 15.98
C ALA A 59 -0.11 -3.90 15.47
N LEU A 60 0.07 -3.59 14.19
CA LEU A 60 1.35 -3.43 13.51
C LEU A 60 1.51 -1.98 13.01
N ASP A 61 0.92 -1.01 13.73
CA ASP A 61 0.94 0.41 13.36
C ASP A 61 2.37 0.93 13.20
N ASP A 62 3.25 0.59 14.13
CA ASP A 62 4.61 1.11 14.21
C ASP A 62 5.66 0.11 13.65
N ALA A 63 5.22 -1.04 13.13
CA ALA A 63 6.12 -2.01 12.52
C ALA A 63 6.80 -1.39 11.29
N PRO A 64 8.11 -1.62 11.06
CA PRO A 64 8.88 -1.00 9.98
C PRO A 64 8.62 -1.66 8.61
N ILE A 65 7.33 -1.78 8.28
CA ILE A 65 6.82 -2.33 7.03
C ILE A 65 5.49 -1.65 6.72
N GLY A 66 5.22 -1.39 5.44
CA GLY A 66 3.95 -0.83 5.05
C GLY A 66 2.85 -1.87 4.98
N LEU A 67 1.71 -1.60 5.61
CA LEU A 67 0.55 -2.48 5.60
C LEU A 67 -0.69 -1.72 5.17
N THR A 68 -1.33 -2.21 4.10
CA THR A 68 -2.57 -1.64 3.56
C THR A 68 -3.67 -2.71 3.57
N LEU A 69 -4.77 -2.44 4.26
CA LEU A 69 -6.02 -3.21 4.20
C LEU A 69 -6.95 -2.55 3.18
N THR A 70 -7.47 -3.34 2.25
CA THR A 70 -8.47 -2.89 1.28
C THR A 70 -9.71 -3.77 1.30
N GLY A 71 -10.82 -3.20 0.83
CA GLY A 71 -12.07 -3.89 0.58
C GLY A 71 -12.01 -4.78 -0.67
N PRO A 72 -13.17 -5.28 -1.13
CA PRO A 72 -13.23 -6.29 -2.17
C PRO A 72 -12.90 -5.75 -3.57
N ALA A 73 -12.43 -6.63 -4.45
CA ALA A 73 -12.01 -6.28 -5.81
C ALA A 73 -13.16 -5.70 -6.66
N TYR A 74 -14.39 -6.19 -6.48
CA TYR A 74 -15.57 -5.71 -7.22
C TYR A 74 -16.00 -4.27 -6.85
N ARG A 75 -15.42 -3.67 -5.79
CA ARG A 75 -15.59 -2.26 -5.42
C ARG A 75 -14.34 -1.42 -5.71
N ASP A 76 -13.49 -1.89 -6.62
CA ASP A 76 -12.22 -1.23 -6.95
C ASP A 76 -11.23 -1.16 -5.77
N THR A 77 -11.18 -2.23 -4.96
CA THR A 77 -10.24 -2.40 -3.81
C THR A 77 -10.05 -1.12 -2.99
N PRO A 78 -11.12 -0.55 -2.40
CA PRO A 78 -11.04 0.70 -1.67
C PRO A 78 -10.20 0.51 -0.40
N ILE A 79 -9.33 1.46 -0.09
CA ILE A 79 -8.52 1.43 1.13
C ILE A 79 -9.44 1.57 2.35
N VAL A 80 -9.31 0.60 3.26
CA VAL A 80 -10.01 0.59 4.55
C VAL A 80 -9.10 1.15 5.63
N TYR A 81 -7.82 0.73 5.64
CA TYR A 81 -6.84 1.16 6.63
C TYR A 81 -5.41 1.04 6.09
N VAL A 82 -4.54 1.94 6.54
CA VAL A 82 -3.09 1.89 6.31
C VAL A 82 -2.40 2.11 7.65
N ASN A 83 -1.43 1.25 7.98
CA ASN A 83 -0.71 1.34 9.25
C ASN A 83 0.03 2.68 9.38
N ARG A 84 0.27 3.11 10.62
CA ARG A 84 0.86 4.43 10.91
C ARG A 84 2.22 4.63 10.25
N TRP A 85 3.10 3.65 10.35
CA TRP A 85 4.44 3.70 9.77
C TRP A 85 4.41 4.05 8.28
N PHE A 86 3.53 3.42 7.49
CA PHE A 86 3.47 3.70 6.05
C PHE A 86 2.83 5.04 5.72
N ARG A 87 1.87 5.50 6.52
CA ARG A 87 1.30 6.84 6.38
C ARG A 87 2.35 7.92 6.61
N GLU A 88 3.13 7.79 7.68
CA GLU A 88 4.25 8.69 7.96
C GLU A 88 5.33 8.59 6.89
N TRP A 89 5.66 7.37 6.45
CA TRP A 89 6.65 7.14 5.41
C TRP A 89 6.21 7.77 4.09
N THR A 90 4.97 7.60 3.65
CA THR A 90 4.47 8.13 2.37
C THR A 90 4.02 9.59 2.44
N GLY A 91 3.77 10.10 3.64
CA GLY A 91 3.27 11.44 3.91
C GLY A 91 1.76 11.61 3.75
N TYR A 92 0.99 10.54 3.50
CA TYR A 92 -0.47 10.61 3.34
C TYR A 92 -1.21 10.38 4.66
N GLY A 93 -2.23 11.21 4.93
CA GLY A 93 -3.16 11.00 6.04
C GLY A 93 -4.22 9.94 5.74
N MET A 94 -4.85 9.36 6.78
CA MET A 94 -5.95 8.40 6.57
C MET A 94 -7.14 9.02 5.82
N ASP A 95 -7.44 10.31 6.04
CA ASP A 95 -8.56 11.00 5.38
C ASP A 95 -8.35 11.14 3.86
N GLU A 96 -7.10 11.21 3.41
CA GLU A 96 -6.74 11.27 1.98
C GLU A 96 -6.76 9.87 1.35
N LEU A 97 -6.52 8.82 2.15
CA LEU A 97 -6.39 7.43 1.70
C LEU A 97 -7.71 6.67 1.69
N ARG A 98 -8.56 6.90 2.69
CA ARG A 98 -9.80 6.15 2.90
C ARG A 98 -10.69 6.18 1.65
N ASP A 99 -11.24 5.02 1.30
CA ASP A 99 -12.11 4.80 0.14
C ASP A 99 -11.45 5.05 -1.24
N ARG A 100 -10.15 5.35 -1.29
CA ARG A 100 -9.38 5.46 -2.54
C ARG A 100 -8.80 4.10 -2.94
N ASN A 101 -8.52 3.93 -4.22
CA ASN A 101 -7.77 2.78 -4.69
C ASN A 101 -6.25 2.98 -4.46
N PRO A 102 -5.49 1.96 -3.98
CA PRO A 102 -4.03 2.03 -3.78
C PRO A 102 -3.20 2.46 -4.99
N ARG A 103 -3.76 2.41 -6.20
CA ARG A 103 -3.13 2.98 -7.39
C ARG A 103 -2.84 4.48 -7.27
N LEU A 104 -3.39 5.19 -6.27
CA LEU A 104 -3.01 6.57 -5.99
C LEU A 104 -1.50 6.76 -5.73
N PHE A 105 -0.82 5.73 -5.23
CA PHE A 105 0.63 5.77 -5.00
C PHE A 105 1.41 5.61 -6.31
N GLN A 106 0.77 5.18 -7.39
CA GLN A 106 1.42 4.93 -8.68
C GLN A 106 1.61 6.22 -9.46
N GLY A 107 2.81 6.42 -10.01
CA GLY A 107 3.07 7.49 -10.98
C GLY A 107 2.53 7.18 -12.39
N PRO A 108 2.62 8.15 -13.31
CA PRO A 108 2.32 7.93 -14.73
C PRO A 108 3.15 6.80 -15.35
N ASP A 109 4.38 6.62 -14.86
CA ASP A 109 5.37 5.66 -15.36
C ASP A 109 5.22 4.26 -14.76
N ALA A 110 4.10 3.96 -14.10
CA ALA A 110 3.91 2.68 -13.43
C ALA A 110 3.78 1.53 -14.44
N ASP A 111 4.57 0.49 -14.18
CA ASP A 111 4.77 -0.66 -15.05
C ASP A 111 3.43 -1.36 -15.43
N PRO A 112 3.10 -1.44 -16.74
CA PRO A 112 1.88 -2.10 -17.20
C PRO A 112 1.84 -3.60 -16.88
N ASP A 113 2.99 -4.27 -16.79
CA ASP A 113 3.11 -5.70 -16.50
C ASP A 113 2.81 -5.96 -15.02
N ALA A 114 3.41 -5.18 -14.12
CA ALA A 114 3.07 -5.26 -12.68
C ALA A 114 1.58 -4.95 -12.41
N ARG A 115 0.98 -4.05 -13.20
CA ARG A 115 -0.48 -3.80 -13.16
C ARG A 115 -1.29 -4.98 -13.69
N ALA A 116 -0.78 -5.73 -14.67
CA ALA A 116 -1.41 -6.93 -15.19
C ALA A 116 -1.38 -8.05 -14.15
N ASP A 117 -0.25 -8.25 -13.49
CA ASP A 117 -0.07 -9.22 -12.42
C ASP A 117 -1.05 -9.00 -11.26
N PHE A 118 -1.25 -7.74 -10.84
CA PHE A 118 -2.30 -7.44 -9.85
C PHE A 118 -3.70 -7.78 -10.36
N ARG A 119 -4.03 -7.44 -11.61
CA ARG A 119 -5.35 -7.74 -12.18
C ARG A 119 -5.59 -9.25 -12.22
N GLU A 120 -4.59 -10.03 -12.57
CA GLU A 120 -4.65 -11.49 -12.53
C GLU A 120 -4.79 -12.03 -11.10
N ALA A 121 -4.03 -11.50 -10.14
CA ALA A 121 -4.13 -11.91 -8.75
C ALA A 121 -5.53 -11.65 -8.17
N LEU A 122 -6.08 -10.47 -8.47
CA LEU A 122 -7.43 -10.07 -8.07
C LEU A 122 -8.52 -10.96 -8.68
N SER A 123 -8.36 -11.39 -9.93
CA SER A 123 -9.34 -12.24 -10.62
C SER A 123 -9.25 -13.72 -10.19
N THR A 124 -8.05 -14.18 -9.85
CA THR A 124 -7.78 -15.58 -9.45
C THR A 124 -7.79 -15.81 -7.94
N TRP A 125 -7.96 -14.76 -7.14
CA TRP A 125 -7.86 -14.81 -5.68
C TRP A 125 -6.54 -15.41 -5.20
N SER A 126 -5.45 -15.04 -5.88
CA SER A 126 -4.11 -15.54 -5.59
C SER A 126 -3.24 -14.49 -4.91
N THR A 127 -2.16 -14.94 -4.28
CA THR A 127 -1.12 -14.06 -3.72
C THR A 127 -0.14 -13.69 -4.83
N VAL A 128 0.23 -12.42 -4.91
CA VAL A 128 1.22 -11.93 -5.88
C VAL A 128 2.23 -11.04 -5.20
N THR A 129 3.46 -11.03 -5.69
CA THR A 129 4.48 -10.05 -5.31
C THR A 129 5.00 -9.36 -6.56
N VAL A 130 4.93 -8.03 -6.58
CA VAL A 130 5.42 -7.22 -7.69
C VAL A 130 6.29 -6.08 -7.16
N GLU A 131 7.11 -5.52 -8.03
CA GLU A 131 7.86 -4.29 -7.76
C GLU A 131 7.27 -3.15 -8.59
N LEU A 132 7.08 -1.99 -7.97
CA LEU A 132 6.46 -0.83 -8.59
C LEU A 132 7.29 0.40 -8.31
N ARG A 133 7.28 1.34 -9.25
CA ARG A 133 7.65 2.73 -8.96
C ARG A 133 6.43 3.47 -8.41
N ASN A 134 6.51 3.90 -7.17
CA ASN A 134 5.48 4.70 -6.50
C ASN A 134 6.01 6.10 -6.19
N ARG A 135 5.12 6.99 -5.74
CA ARG A 135 5.44 8.36 -5.34
C ARG A 135 4.79 8.70 -4.01
N ARG A 136 5.57 9.35 -3.14
CA ARG A 136 5.10 9.91 -1.87
C ARG A 136 4.17 11.10 -2.14
N ARG A 137 3.53 11.62 -1.09
CA ARG A 137 2.64 12.80 -1.19
C ARG A 137 3.36 14.05 -1.71
N ASP A 138 4.64 14.20 -1.39
CA ASP A 138 5.50 15.27 -1.88
C ASP A 138 6.00 15.07 -3.32
N GLY A 139 5.63 13.95 -3.97
CA GLY A 139 6.04 13.60 -5.31
C GLY A 139 7.34 12.80 -5.40
N ALA A 140 8.08 12.63 -4.30
CA ALA A 140 9.35 11.91 -4.31
C ALA A 140 9.15 10.44 -4.73
N PRO A 141 9.94 9.93 -5.71
CA PRO A 141 9.79 8.57 -6.21
C PRO A 141 10.39 7.55 -5.23
N PHE A 142 9.80 6.36 -5.24
CA PHE A 142 10.33 5.22 -4.49
C PHE A 142 10.02 3.89 -5.17
N ALA A 143 10.90 2.92 -5.00
CA ALA A 143 10.65 1.53 -5.37
C ALA A 143 9.80 0.91 -4.26
N ASN A 144 8.77 0.17 -4.63
CA ASN A 144 7.88 -0.48 -3.67
C ASN A 144 7.72 -1.94 -4.05
N ARG A 145 8.25 -2.84 -3.23
CA ARG A 145 7.98 -4.26 -3.36
C ARG A 145 6.72 -4.61 -2.59
N VAL A 146 5.67 -4.94 -3.33
CA VAL A 146 4.32 -5.14 -2.79
C VAL A 146 3.94 -6.60 -2.88
N THR A 147 3.67 -7.24 -1.75
CA THR A 147 3.02 -8.55 -1.70
C THR A 147 1.54 -8.38 -1.34
N LEU A 148 0.66 -8.71 -2.27
CA LEU A 148 -0.80 -8.66 -2.11
C LEU A 148 -1.34 -10.05 -1.79
N ARG A 149 -2.18 -10.16 -0.75
CA ARG A 149 -2.77 -11.42 -0.30
C ARG A 149 -4.28 -11.29 -0.06
N PRO A 150 -5.10 -12.25 -0.52
CA PRO A 150 -6.54 -12.26 -0.26
C PRO A 150 -6.86 -12.65 1.19
N LEU A 151 -7.92 -12.05 1.74
CA LEU A 151 -8.51 -12.39 3.03
C LEU A 151 -9.93 -12.94 2.84
N PHE A 152 -10.08 -14.23 3.10
CA PHE A 152 -11.33 -14.96 2.92
C PHE A 152 -12.33 -14.67 4.05
N GLY A 153 -13.60 -14.50 3.70
CA GLY A 153 -14.71 -14.50 4.64
C GLY A 153 -15.22 -15.92 4.92
N ASP A 154 -16.23 -16.04 5.78
CA ASP A 154 -16.76 -17.34 6.24
C ASP A 154 -17.40 -18.16 5.10
N ALA A 155 -17.86 -17.49 4.04
CA ALA A 155 -18.42 -18.13 2.85
C ALA A 155 -17.37 -18.63 1.85
N GLY A 156 -16.07 -18.57 2.19
CA GLY A 156 -14.98 -18.96 1.29
C GLY A 156 -14.71 -17.97 0.15
N THR A 157 -15.34 -16.79 0.17
CA THR A 157 -15.14 -15.72 -0.81
C THR A 157 -14.15 -14.69 -0.29
N VAL A 158 -13.39 -14.06 -1.19
CA VAL A 158 -12.51 -12.95 -0.82
C VAL A 158 -13.35 -11.72 -0.50
N THR A 159 -13.17 -11.18 0.70
CA THR A 159 -13.90 -10.00 1.17
C THR A 159 -13.00 -8.78 1.27
N HIS A 160 -11.72 -9.00 1.55
CA HIS A 160 -10.71 -7.96 1.77
C HIS A 160 -9.37 -8.43 1.21
N TRP A 161 -8.45 -7.50 1.05
CA TRP A 161 -7.07 -7.79 0.73
C TRP A 161 -6.13 -7.11 1.70
N VAL A 162 -5.00 -7.73 1.95
CA VAL A 162 -3.90 -7.11 2.67
C VAL A 162 -2.68 -7.05 1.77
N ALA A 163 -2.04 -5.88 1.73
CA ALA A 163 -0.77 -5.69 1.07
C ALA A 163 0.31 -5.40 2.11
N ALA A 164 1.46 -6.04 1.97
CA ALA A 164 2.67 -5.69 2.69
C ALA A 164 3.68 -5.06 1.71
N GLN A 165 4.28 -3.95 2.13
CA GLN A 165 5.00 -3.00 1.28
C GLN A 165 6.38 -2.74 1.87
N GLU A 166 7.41 -2.93 1.06
CA GLU A 166 8.81 -2.63 1.40
C GLU A 166 9.24 -1.44 0.52
N PRO A 167 9.04 -0.19 0.98
CA PRO A 167 9.39 0.99 0.21
C PRO A 167 10.87 1.36 0.37
N GLU A 168 11.52 1.70 -0.75
CA GLU A 168 12.91 2.14 -0.82
C GLU A 168 13.01 3.44 -1.64
N PRO A 169 13.60 4.53 -1.10
CA PRO A 169 13.76 5.77 -1.85
C PRO A 169 14.53 5.55 -3.15
N ILE A 170 14.09 6.20 -4.23
CA ILE A 170 14.84 6.27 -5.48
C ILE A 170 15.41 7.69 -5.57
N GLU A 171 16.70 7.83 -5.88
CA GLU A 171 17.26 9.13 -6.22
C GLU A 171 16.50 9.70 -7.44
N ALA A 172 15.92 10.90 -7.27
CA ALA A 172 15.32 11.57 -8.41
C ALA A 172 16.42 11.83 -9.44
N PRO A 173 16.20 11.51 -10.73
CA PRO A 173 17.13 11.97 -11.76
C PRO A 173 17.21 13.49 -11.66
N GLU A 174 18.41 14.06 -11.83
CA GLU A 174 18.56 15.51 -11.90
C GLU A 174 17.59 16.04 -12.97
N PRO A 175 16.90 17.17 -12.72
CA PRO A 175 16.00 17.72 -13.71
C PRO A 175 16.78 17.92 -15.01
N GLU A 176 16.29 17.33 -16.12
CA GLU A 176 16.93 17.57 -17.41
C GLU A 176 16.97 19.09 -17.65
N PRO A 177 18.10 19.63 -18.12
CA PRO A 177 18.19 21.04 -18.41
C PRO A 177 17.06 21.40 -19.37
N ILE A 178 16.26 22.39 -18.99
CA ILE A 178 15.20 22.91 -19.83
C ILE A 178 15.92 23.44 -21.08
N GLU A 179 15.80 22.74 -22.21
CA GLU A 179 16.26 23.27 -23.49
C GLU A 179 15.45 24.55 -23.74
N GLU A 180 16.09 25.70 -23.53
CA GLU A 180 15.50 26.98 -23.89
C GLU A 180 15.13 26.90 -25.38
N PRO A 181 13.89 27.25 -25.76
CA PRO A 181 13.52 27.23 -27.17
C PRO A 181 14.53 28.08 -27.94
N GLU A 182 15.17 27.47 -28.94
CA GLU A 182 16.10 28.16 -29.83
C GLU A 182 15.42 29.46 -30.31
N PRO A 183 16.11 30.61 -30.22
CA PRO A 183 15.52 31.87 -30.60
C PRO A 183 15.06 31.77 -32.05
N ASP A 184 13.75 31.90 -32.24
CA ASP A 184 13.06 31.87 -33.53
C ASP A 184 13.83 32.77 -34.50
N GLU A 185 14.59 32.16 -35.41
CA GLU A 185 15.28 32.84 -36.50
C GLU A 185 14.19 33.46 -37.37
N ARG A 186 13.76 34.66 -36.98
CA ARG A 186 12.84 35.49 -37.76
C ARG A 186 13.49 35.64 -39.12
N LEU A 187 12.92 34.89 -40.05
CA LEU A 187 13.13 34.93 -41.48
C LEU A 187 13.45 36.37 -41.90
N ASP A 188 14.72 36.59 -42.28
CA ASP A 188 15.12 37.70 -43.14
C ASP A 188 14.46 37.44 -44.51
N GLY A 189 13.17 37.72 -44.58
CA GLY A 189 12.40 37.85 -45.80
C GLY A 189 12.71 39.21 -46.41
N GLY A 190 13.59 39.20 -47.41
CA GLY A 190 14.03 40.39 -48.12
C GLY A 190 13.00 41.05 -49.05
N GLY A 191 13.50 42.05 -49.78
CA GLY A 191 12.82 42.82 -50.82
C GLY A 191 12.21 44.11 -50.26
N GLU A 192 12.46 45.31 -50.78
CA GLU A 192 13.14 45.81 -51.99
C GLU A 192 13.75 47.19 -51.69
#